data_AF-A0A959FGU8-F1
#
_entry.id   AF-A0A959FGU8-F1
#
_cell.length_a   1.000
_cell.length_b   1.000
_cell.length_c   1.000
_cell.angle_alpha   90.00
_cell.angle_beta   90.00
_cell.angle_gamma   90.00
#
_symmetry.space_group_name_H-M   'P 1'
#
loop_
_entity.id
_entity.type
_entity.pdbx_description
1 polymer ?
#
loop_
_entity_poly.entity_id
_entity_poly.type
_entity_poly.pdbx_seq_one_letter_code
_entity_poly.pdbx_strand_id
1 'polypeptide(L)'
;SLLNGLTGEEQMKTGAISDTIQRGRHVTSHRELTLLPGGGILIDNPGLREVGLTDTAGGLETTFDEIVELADQCKFKDCTHTNETGCAVLEALESGELDESAYDNFLRLQREQEHFARSVAEKRQREREFSKMVRQVKKVKKR
;
A
#
# COMPACT_ATOMS: atom_id res chain seq x y z
N SER A 1 25.18 2.82 8.56
CA SER A 1 24.53 3.22 7.29
C SER A 1 24.95 2.25 6.20
N LEU A 2 24.03 1.80 5.33
CA LEU A 2 24.36 0.91 4.20
C LEU A 2 25.36 1.58 3.25
N LEU A 3 25.16 2.86 2.93
CA LEU A 3 26.04 3.63 2.05
C LEU A 3 27.48 3.65 2.56
N ASN A 4 27.69 3.99 3.85
CA ASN A 4 29.03 4.02 4.45
C ASN A 4 29.70 2.63 4.43
N GLY A 5 28.92 1.56 4.57
CA GLY A 5 29.42 0.19 4.45
C GLY A 5 29.85 -0.17 3.03
N LEU A 6 29.13 0.33 2.02
CA LEU A 6 29.43 0.09 0.60
C LEU A 6 30.58 0.96 0.06
N THR A 7 30.76 2.17 0.58
CA THR A 7 31.85 3.07 0.17
C THR A 7 33.11 2.87 1.01
N GLY A 8 33.01 2.29 2.20
CA GLY A 8 34.11 2.21 3.17
C GLY A 8 34.43 3.57 3.82
N GLU A 9 33.61 4.59 3.58
CA GLU A 9 33.82 5.95 4.03
C GLU A 9 32.61 6.45 4.84
N GLU A 10 32.85 7.28 5.85
CA GLU A 10 31.79 7.85 6.67
C GLU A 10 31.15 9.09 5.99
N GLN A 11 30.46 8.86 4.87
CA GLN A 11 29.89 9.94 4.05
C GLN A 11 28.51 10.40 4.54
N MET A 12 27.64 9.48 4.94
CA MET A 12 26.29 9.81 5.40
C MET A 12 26.14 9.77 6.92
N LYS A 13 25.62 10.87 7.48
CA LYS A 13 25.23 10.98 8.89
C LYS A 13 23.94 10.21 9.15
N THR A 14 23.98 9.26 10.09
CA THR A 14 22.78 8.58 10.59
C THR A 14 22.29 9.23 11.87
N GLY A 15 20.98 9.51 11.94
CA GLY A 15 20.35 10.05 13.15
C GLY A 15 20.01 8.96 14.17
N ALA A 16 19.74 9.37 15.40
CA ALA A 16 19.20 8.48 16.42
C ALA A 16 17.79 8.00 16.05
N ILE A 17 17.44 6.78 16.48
CA ILE A 17 16.07 6.28 16.44
C ILE A 17 15.27 7.07 17.47
N SER A 18 14.04 7.47 17.13
CA SER A 18 13.18 8.12 18.11
C SER A 18 12.71 7.10 19.15
N ASP A 19 12.96 7.38 20.43
CA ASP A 19 12.52 6.53 21.55
C ASP A 19 11.00 6.38 21.64
N THR A 20 10.26 7.37 21.14
CA THR A 20 8.80 7.46 21.24
C THR A 20 8.08 6.70 20.14
N ILE A 21 8.59 6.77 18.90
CA ILE A 21 7.95 6.12 17.73
C ILE A 21 8.73 4.90 17.23
N GLN A 22 9.88 4.57 17.84
CA GLN A 22 10.76 3.44 17.49
C GLN A 22 11.08 3.37 15.98
N ARG A 23 11.13 4.54 15.32
CA ARG A 23 11.42 4.67 13.89
C ARG A 23 12.63 5.57 13.70
N GLY A 24 13.48 5.18 12.76
CA GLY A 24 14.58 6.01 12.28
C GLY A 24 14.05 7.22 11.52
N ARG A 25 14.72 8.37 11.65
CA ARG A 25 14.47 9.55 10.83
C ARG A 25 15.53 9.61 9.73
N HIS A 26 15.11 9.67 8.47
CA HIS A 26 16.03 10.01 7.39
C HIS A 26 16.59 11.41 7.68
N VAL A 27 17.90 11.49 7.92
CA VAL A 27 18.62 12.75 8.18
C VAL A 27 19.06 13.39 6.86
N THR A 28 19.25 12.59 5.82
CA THR A 28 19.53 13.07 4.46
C THR A 28 18.37 13.94 3.99
N SER A 29 18.69 15.14 3.49
CA SER A 29 17.70 16.15 3.09
C SER A 29 17.68 16.41 1.58
N HIS A 30 18.65 15.88 0.83
CA HIS A 30 18.80 16.06 -0.60
C HIS A 30 19.00 14.71 -1.29
N ARG A 31 18.55 14.62 -2.53
CA ARG A 31 18.78 13.43 -3.37
C ARG A 31 20.25 13.42 -3.78
N GLU A 32 20.90 12.28 -3.63
CA GLU A 32 22.32 12.12 -3.90
C GLU A 32 22.56 10.89 -4.78
N LEU A 33 23.52 11.02 -5.69
CA LEU A 33 24.03 9.93 -6.52
C LEU A 33 25.49 9.71 -6.15
N THR A 34 25.79 8.54 -5.63
CA THR A 34 27.14 8.16 -5.18
C THR A 34 27.71 7.06 -6.07
N LEU A 35 28.94 7.25 -6.56
CA LEU A 35 29.68 6.22 -7.29
C LEU A 35 30.34 5.28 -6.29
N LEU A 36 30.15 3.97 -6.46
CA LEU A 36 30.74 2.97 -5.58
C LEU A 36 32.16 2.58 -6.04
N PRO A 37 33.10 2.33 -5.12
CA PRO A 37 34.50 1.98 -5.46
C PRO A 37 34.65 0.75 -6.36
N GLY A 38 33.69 -0.18 -6.32
CA GLY A 38 33.68 -1.41 -7.13
C GLY A 38 32.97 -1.30 -8.49
N GLY A 39 32.54 -0.10 -8.89
CA GLY A 39 31.66 0.10 -10.04
C GLY A 39 30.19 -0.13 -9.65
N GLY A 40 29.36 0.90 -9.86
CA GLY A 40 27.97 0.91 -9.44
C GLY A 40 27.55 2.32 -9.02
N ILE A 41 26.25 2.58 -9.10
CA ILE A 41 25.65 3.86 -8.75
C ILE A 41 24.61 3.61 -7.67
N LEU A 42 24.73 4.30 -6.55
CA LEU A 42 23.71 4.34 -5.50
C LEU A 42 22.97 5.68 -5.60
N ILE A 43 21.64 5.65 -5.66
CA ILE A 43 20.79 6.83 -5.65
C ILE A 43 19.99 6.82 -4.35
N ASP A 44 20.27 7.76 -3.45
CA ASP A 44 19.46 7.96 -2.24
C ASP A 44 18.39 9.04 -2.52
N ASN A 45 17.12 8.69 -2.28
CA ASN A 45 15.97 9.57 -2.45
C ASN A 45 15.31 9.81 -1.09
N PRO A 46 15.85 10.71 -0.25
CA PRO A 46 15.24 11.01 1.03
C PRO A 46 13.87 11.65 0.86
N GLY A 47 12.98 11.36 1.80
CA GLY A 47 11.63 11.94 1.83
C GLY A 47 10.58 11.16 1.06
N LEU A 48 10.92 10.01 0.45
CA LEU A 48 9.93 9.07 -0.03
C LEU A 48 9.25 8.42 1.19
N ARG A 49 8.02 8.85 1.50
CA ARG A 49 7.21 8.30 2.60
C ARG A 49 6.25 7.23 2.13
N GLU A 50 5.82 7.34 0.87
CA GLU A 50 4.83 6.50 0.24
C GLU A 50 5.04 6.61 -1.28
N VAL A 51 4.89 5.49 -1.98
CA VAL A 51 4.81 5.44 -3.44
C VAL A 51 3.37 5.07 -3.74
N GLY A 52 2.58 6.03 -4.23
CA GLY A 52 1.18 5.79 -4.54
C GLY A 52 1.05 4.88 -5.76
N LEU A 53 0.03 4.00 -5.75
CA LEU A 53 -0.37 3.20 -6.90
C LEU A 53 -1.11 4.11 -7.91
N THR A 54 -0.37 4.87 -8.71
CA THR A 54 -0.93 5.86 -9.65
C THR A 54 -1.25 5.31 -11.04
N ASP A 55 -0.65 4.18 -11.39
CA ASP A 55 -0.86 3.49 -12.65
C ASP A 55 -0.67 2.00 -12.40
N THR A 56 -1.61 1.17 -12.87
CA THR A 56 -1.50 -0.27 -13.12
C THR A 56 -2.84 -0.97 -12.87
N ALA A 57 -3.66 -1.03 -13.90
CA ALA A 57 -4.42 -2.26 -14.11
C ALA A 57 -3.37 -3.35 -14.43
N GLY A 58 -3.00 -4.21 -13.49
CA GLY A 58 -2.01 -5.30 -13.69
C GLY A 58 -0.92 -5.44 -12.62
N GLY A 59 -0.63 -4.39 -11.83
CA GLY A 59 0.52 -4.40 -10.90
C GLY A 59 0.20 -5.15 -9.61
N LEU A 60 -1.04 -5.02 -9.14
CA LEU A 60 -1.56 -5.78 -8.01
C LEU A 60 -1.65 -7.27 -8.40
N GLU A 61 -2.12 -7.53 -9.61
CA GLU A 61 -2.32 -8.86 -10.17
C GLU A 61 -0.99 -9.60 -10.35
N THR A 62 0.09 -8.89 -10.72
CA THR A 62 1.43 -9.49 -10.81
C THR A 62 2.04 -9.74 -9.43
N THR A 63 1.72 -8.92 -8.43
CA THR A 63 2.29 -9.04 -7.08
C THR A 63 1.61 -10.14 -6.26
N PHE A 64 0.34 -10.40 -6.54
CA PHE A 64 -0.50 -11.36 -5.84
C PHE A 64 -1.10 -12.37 -6.84
N ASP A 65 -0.24 -12.97 -7.67
CA ASP A 65 -0.64 -13.90 -8.72
C ASP A 65 -1.43 -15.09 -8.16
N GLU A 66 -0.99 -15.67 -7.05
CA GLU A 66 -1.65 -16.75 -6.33
C GLU A 66 -3.10 -16.39 -5.98
N ILE A 67 -3.34 -15.17 -5.50
CA ILE A 67 -4.69 -14.69 -5.16
C ILE A 67 -5.53 -14.52 -6.43
N VAL A 68 -4.94 -14.05 -7.53
CA VAL A 68 -5.63 -13.90 -8.82
C VAL A 68 -6.00 -15.28 -9.41
N GLU A 69 -5.10 -16.25 -9.35
CA GLU A 69 -5.36 -17.63 -9.81
C GLU A 69 -6.44 -18.33 -8.98
N LEU A 70 -6.46 -18.09 -7.66
CA LEU A 70 -7.54 -18.54 -6.78
C LEU A 70 -8.85 -17.80 -7.10
N ALA A 71 -8.80 -16.50 -7.41
CA ALA A 71 -9.98 -15.71 -7.73
C ALA A 71 -10.73 -16.23 -8.97
N ASP A 72 -10.02 -16.79 -9.96
CA ASP A 72 -10.63 -17.40 -11.15
C ASP A 72 -11.48 -18.65 -10.82
N GLN A 73 -11.26 -19.24 -9.65
CA GLN A 73 -12.01 -20.40 -9.15
C GLN A 73 -13.19 -20.01 -8.26
N CYS A 74 -13.37 -18.72 -7.99
CA CYS A 74 -14.52 -18.24 -7.24
C CYS A 74 -15.84 -18.56 -7.96
N LYS A 75 -16.86 -18.88 -7.16
CA LYS A 75 -18.23 -19.12 -7.65
C LYS A 75 -18.81 -17.92 -8.42
N PHE A 76 -18.40 -16.71 -8.06
CA PHE A 76 -18.90 -15.46 -8.64
C PHE A 76 -17.76 -14.68 -9.29
N LYS A 77 -18.05 -14.07 -10.46
CA LYS A 77 -17.06 -13.27 -11.23
C LYS A 77 -16.78 -11.91 -10.61
N ASP A 78 -17.68 -11.41 -9.79
CA ASP A 78 -17.62 -10.13 -9.07
C ASP A 78 -17.31 -10.33 -7.58
N CYS A 79 -16.66 -11.45 -7.24
CA CYS A 79 -16.22 -11.74 -5.89
C CYS A 79 -15.22 -10.68 -5.39
N THR A 80 -15.49 -10.09 -4.22
CA THR A 80 -14.59 -9.14 -3.56
C THR A 80 -13.59 -9.84 -2.63
N HIS A 81 -13.71 -11.15 -2.46
CA HIS A 81 -12.90 -11.97 -1.57
C HIS A 81 -12.96 -11.55 -0.10
N THR A 82 -14.12 -11.06 0.36
CA THR A 82 -14.27 -10.58 1.74
C THR A 82 -15.29 -11.37 2.57
N ASN A 83 -16.37 -11.86 1.97
CA ASN A 83 -17.44 -12.56 2.69
C ASN A 83 -18.33 -13.42 1.77
N GLU A 84 -17.95 -13.59 0.51
CA GLU A 84 -18.73 -14.33 -0.47
C GLU A 84 -18.69 -15.84 -0.23
N THR A 85 -19.84 -16.49 -0.41
CA THR A 85 -19.93 -17.96 -0.36
C THR A 85 -19.31 -18.59 -1.61
N GLY A 86 -18.46 -19.62 -1.43
CA GLY A 86 -17.73 -20.25 -2.53
C GLY A 86 -16.62 -19.37 -3.10
N CYS A 87 -15.98 -18.57 -2.23
CA CYS A 87 -14.79 -17.81 -2.55
C CYS A 87 -13.57 -18.70 -2.34
N ALA A 88 -12.91 -19.10 -3.42
CA ALA A 88 -11.73 -19.97 -3.35
C ALA A 88 -10.56 -19.31 -2.60
N VAL A 89 -10.44 -17.97 -2.64
CA VAL A 89 -9.44 -17.22 -1.85
C VAL A 89 -9.68 -17.38 -0.35
N LEU A 90 -10.94 -17.32 0.11
CA LEU A 90 -11.27 -17.52 1.53
C LEU A 90 -11.10 -18.98 1.94
N GLU A 91 -11.42 -19.93 1.05
CA GLU A 91 -11.20 -21.36 1.30
C GLU A 91 -9.69 -21.69 1.41
N ALA A 92 -8.85 -21.09 0.55
CA ALA A 92 -7.40 -21.20 0.61
C ALA A 92 -6.83 -20.59 1.90
N LEU A 93 -7.39 -19.46 2.36
CA LEU A 93 -7.03 -18.83 3.62
C LEU A 93 -7.42 -19.71 4.83
N GLU A 94 -8.63 -20.28 4.84
CA GLU A 94 -9.11 -21.16 5.91
C GLU A 94 -8.33 -22.48 5.99
N SER A 95 -7.90 -23.01 4.84
CA SER A 95 -7.08 -24.23 4.75
C SER A 95 -5.60 -24.00 5.02
N GLY A 96 -5.14 -22.74 5.09
CA GLY A 96 -3.75 -22.36 5.29
C GLY A 96 -2.87 -22.51 4.05
N GLU A 97 -3.47 -22.67 2.88
CA GLU A 97 -2.78 -22.63 1.58
C GLU A 97 -2.34 -21.20 1.25
N LEU A 98 -3.16 -20.20 1.63
CA LEU A 98 -2.86 -18.79 1.49
C LEU A 98 -2.41 -18.16 2.83
N ASP A 99 -1.31 -17.42 2.81
CA ASP A 99 -0.84 -16.68 3.98
C ASP A 99 -1.76 -15.49 4.33
N GLU A 100 -2.14 -15.39 5.61
CA GLU A 100 -3.03 -14.35 6.11
C GLU A 100 -2.45 -12.94 5.91
N SER A 101 -1.13 -12.78 6.04
CA SER A 101 -0.48 -11.47 5.86
C SER A 101 -0.47 -11.05 4.39
N ALA A 102 -0.33 -12.00 3.46
CA ALA A 102 -0.45 -11.75 2.04
C ALA A 102 -1.87 -11.33 1.65
N TYR A 103 -2.89 -12.05 2.15
CA TYR A 103 -4.31 -11.72 1.96
C TYR A 103 -4.65 -10.32 2.50
N ASP A 104 -4.24 -10.00 3.73
CA ASP A 104 -4.50 -8.69 4.33
C ASP A 104 -3.83 -7.55 3.54
N ASN A 105 -2.61 -7.79 3.06
CA ASN A 105 -1.88 -6.82 2.25
C ASN A 105 -2.55 -6.61 0.89
N PHE A 106 -3.03 -7.69 0.25
CA PHE A 106 -3.79 -7.63 -0.99
C PHE A 106 -5.05 -6.77 -0.82
N LEU A 107 -5.90 -7.05 0.17
CA LEU A 107 -7.10 -6.27 0.44
C LEU A 107 -6.80 -4.80 0.76
N ARG A 108 -5.68 -4.53 1.43
CA ARG A 108 -5.25 -3.16 1.74
C ARG A 108 -4.88 -2.41 0.46
N LEU A 109 -4.09 -3.02 -0.41
CA LEU A 109 -3.64 -2.40 -1.65
C LEU A 109 -4.77 -2.28 -2.67
N GLN A 110 -5.70 -3.23 -2.73
CA GLN A 110 -6.91 -3.13 -3.56
C GLN A 110 -7.75 -1.89 -3.19
N ARG A 111 -7.99 -1.68 -1.88
CA ARG A 111 -8.69 -0.48 -1.37
C ARG A 111 -7.97 0.82 -1.69
N GLU A 112 -6.64 0.80 -1.65
CA GLU A 112 -5.80 1.94 -1.98
C GLU A 112 -5.87 2.26 -3.48
N GLN A 113 -5.78 1.24 -4.34
CA GLN A 113 -5.94 1.37 -5.78
C GLN A 113 -7.31 1.96 -6.14
N GLU A 114 -8.41 1.44 -5.56
CA GLU A 114 -9.75 2.01 -5.75
C GLU A 114 -9.85 3.48 -5.32
N HIS A 115 -9.14 3.86 -4.26
CA HIS A 115 -9.12 5.24 -3.78
C HIS A 115 -8.44 6.17 -4.79
N PHE A 116 -7.32 5.73 -5.37
CA PHE A 116 -6.54 6.51 -6.33
C PHE A 116 -7.15 6.52 -7.74
N ALA A 117 -7.73 5.40 -8.18
CA ALA A 117 -8.36 5.24 -9.50
C ALA A 117 -9.62 6.10 -9.69
N ARG A 118 -10.28 6.52 -8.61
CA ARG A 118 -11.50 7.35 -8.69
C ARG A 118 -11.23 8.69 -9.38
N SER A 119 -12.07 8.98 -10.37
CA SER A 119 -12.10 10.27 -11.04
C SER A 119 -12.44 11.41 -10.08
N VAL A 120 -12.02 12.62 -10.43
CA VAL A 120 -12.37 13.84 -9.66
C VAL A 120 -13.89 14.02 -9.56
N ALA A 121 -14.63 13.60 -10.58
CA ALA A 121 -16.10 13.65 -10.60
C ALA A 121 -16.72 12.71 -9.56
N GLU A 122 -16.28 11.45 -9.51
CA GLU A 122 -16.76 10.45 -8.54
C GLU A 122 -16.41 10.84 -7.10
N LYS A 123 -15.20 11.37 -6.87
CA LYS A 123 -14.79 11.89 -5.55
C LYS A 123 -15.75 12.98 -5.06
N ARG A 124 -16.06 13.97 -5.92
CA ARG A 124 -17.01 15.05 -5.60
C ARG A 124 -18.44 14.55 -5.36
N GLN A 125 -18.89 13.53 -6.10
CA GLN A 125 -20.22 12.97 -5.89
C GLN A 125 -20.34 12.30 -4.51
N ARG A 126 -19.37 11.45 -4.15
CA ARG A 126 -19.34 10.80 -2.83
C ARG A 126 -19.29 11.80 -1.67
N GLU A 127 -18.49 12.85 -1.79
CA GLU A 127 -18.43 13.92 -0.76
C GLU A 127 -19.80 14.59 -0.56
N ARG A 128 -20.55 14.83 -1.64
CA ARG A 128 -21.90 15.38 -1.58
C ARG A 128 -22.87 14.40 -0.92
N GLU A 129 -22.83 13.12 -1.29
CA GLU A 129 -23.69 12.07 -0.72
C GLU A 129 -23.40 11.88 0.78
N PHE A 130 -22.13 11.79 1.15
CA PHE A 130 -21.70 11.72 2.54
C PHE A 130 -22.15 12.95 3.34
N SER A 131 -22.00 14.15 2.78
CA SER A 131 -22.48 15.39 3.41
C SER A 131 -23.98 15.39 3.64
N LYS A 132 -24.78 14.83 2.71
CA LYS A 132 -26.23 14.67 2.87
C LYS A 132 -26.55 13.68 3.99
N MET A 133 -25.88 12.52 4.01
CA MET A 133 -26.03 11.51 5.06
C MET A 133 -25.76 12.08 6.45
N VAL A 134 -24.64 12.78 6.64
CA VAL A 134 -24.26 13.41 7.92
C VAL A 134 -25.32 14.42 8.38
N ARG A 135 -25.85 15.24 7.47
CA ARG A 135 -26.93 16.19 7.79
C ARG A 135 -28.20 15.47 8.23
N GLN A 136 -28.55 14.36 7.59
CA GLN A 136 -29.72 13.56 7.93
C GLN A 136 -29.57 12.91 9.32
N VAL A 137 -28.42 12.29 9.60
CA VAL A 137 -28.12 11.70 10.91
C VAL A 137 -28.16 12.78 12.02
N LYS A 138 -27.58 13.96 11.77
CA LYS A 138 -27.65 15.09 12.72
C LYS A 138 -29.08 15.56 12.97
N LYS A 139 -29.97 15.53 11.97
CA LYS A 139 -31.39 15.87 12.15
C LYS A 139 -32.12 14.83 12.99
N VAL A 140 -31.87 13.55 12.76
CA VAL A 140 -32.47 12.44 13.53
C VAL A 140 -32.01 12.48 14.98
N LYS A 141 -30.72 12.72 15.24
CA LYS A 141 -30.14 12.78 16.59
C LYS A 141 -30.54 14.02 17.41
N LYS A 142 -31.18 15.01 16.77
CA LYS A 142 -31.66 16.25 17.40
C LYS A 142 -33.16 16.20 17.76
N ARG A 143 -33.85 15.13 17.37
CA ARG A 143 -35.19 14.76 17.83
C ARG A 143 -35.06 13.80 19.00
#